data_AF-A0A4R0ID92-F1
#
_entry.id   AF-A0A4R0ID92-F1
#
_cell.length_a   1.000
_cell.length_b   1.000
_cell.length_c   1.000
_cell.angle_alpha   90.00
_cell.angle_beta   90.00
_cell.angle_gamma   90.00
#
_symmetry.space_group_name_H-M   'P 1'
#
loop_
_entity.id
_entity.type
_entity.pdbx_description
1 polymer ?
#
loop_
_entity_poly.entity_id
_entity_poly.type
_entity_poly.pdbx_seq_one_letter_code
_entity_poly.pdbx_strand_id
1 'polypeptide(L)'
;MNRTKHRELTIHDGARPQPPLAVRGATTLWFTAVGAGVAESVLGVAGAIADGSSVLGMLVQIAFRAIVYGGLFVVIDRYFRPGVRWSRWLLTGLLGTVGIASLAVGPVGWFLRDGDFGALDWSASFIAFGAIRCVHVTAVITAIVLSFHADANRWFSGRPVRRTR
;
A
#
# COMPACT_ATOMS: atom_id res chain seq x y z
N MET A 1 50.10 -23.98 19.63
CA MET A 1 49.27 -24.72 18.65
C MET A 1 48.01 -23.91 18.39
N ASN A 2 48.05 -23.00 17.41
CA ASN A 2 47.02 -21.99 17.17
C ASN A 2 46.19 -22.42 15.95
N ARG A 3 44.94 -22.85 16.17
CA ARG A 3 44.06 -23.40 15.13
C ARG A 3 43.36 -22.23 14.43
N THR A 4 43.96 -21.72 13.37
CA THR A 4 43.29 -20.78 12.46
C THR A 4 42.07 -21.49 11.85
N LYS A 5 40.87 -21.07 12.26
CA LYS A 5 39.63 -21.43 11.57
C LYS A 5 39.69 -20.77 10.19
N HIS A 6 40.16 -21.50 9.18
CA HIS A 6 39.90 -21.16 7.79
C HIS A 6 38.39 -21.17 7.59
N ARG A 7 37.77 -19.99 7.64
CA ARG A 7 36.40 -19.78 7.20
C ARG A 7 36.44 -19.85 5.68
N GLU A 8 36.10 -21.02 5.16
CA GLU A 8 35.90 -21.26 3.73
C GLU A 8 34.70 -20.40 3.29
N LEU A 9 34.97 -19.15 2.91
CA LEU A 9 34.00 -18.27 2.27
C LEU A 9 33.75 -18.84 0.88
N THR A 10 32.77 -19.74 0.77
CA THR A 10 32.31 -20.18 -0.54
C THR A 10 31.74 -18.98 -1.28
N ILE A 11 32.00 -18.85 -2.58
CA ILE A 11 31.44 -17.79 -3.44
C ILE A 11 29.88 -17.77 -3.39
N HIS A 12 29.28 -18.82 -2.84
CA HIS A 12 27.84 -18.95 -2.58
C HIS A 12 27.34 -18.27 -1.28
N ASP A 13 28.21 -17.74 -0.42
CA ASP A 13 27.84 -17.18 0.90
C ASP A 13 27.27 -15.74 0.88
N GLY A 14 27.19 -15.05 -0.26
CA GLY A 14 27.02 -13.58 -0.26
C GLY A 14 25.67 -13.02 -0.67
N ALA A 15 24.96 -13.62 -1.62
CA ALA A 15 23.81 -12.98 -2.24
C ALA A 15 22.51 -13.49 -1.60
N ARG A 16 21.96 -12.74 -0.64
CA ARG A 16 20.55 -12.93 -0.26
C ARG A 16 19.73 -12.92 -1.55
N PRO A 17 18.85 -13.92 -1.78
CA PRO A 17 18.02 -13.95 -2.97
C PRO A 17 17.30 -12.61 -3.12
N GLN A 18 17.46 -11.94 -4.26
CA GLN A 18 16.73 -10.70 -4.50
C GLN A 18 15.26 -11.02 -4.80
N PRO A 19 14.31 -10.20 -4.32
CA PRO A 19 12.91 -10.39 -4.64
C PRO A 19 12.67 -10.28 -6.16
N PRO A 20 11.78 -11.11 -6.73
CA PRO A 20 11.41 -11.00 -8.14
C PRO A 20 10.90 -9.60 -8.50
N LEU A 21 11.01 -9.23 -9.78
CA LEU A 21 10.55 -7.92 -10.28
C LEU A 21 9.07 -7.66 -9.94
N ALA A 22 8.21 -8.69 -10.00
CA ALA A 22 6.82 -8.59 -9.60
C ALA A 22 6.65 -8.17 -8.12
N VAL A 23 7.47 -8.72 -7.21
CA VAL A 23 7.43 -8.40 -5.77
C VAL A 23 7.96 -6.98 -5.52
N ARG A 24 9.02 -6.58 -6.22
CA ARG A 24 9.56 -5.21 -6.16
C ARG A 24 8.56 -4.18 -6.69
N GLY A 25 7.92 -4.46 -7.83
CA GLY A 25 6.86 -3.64 -8.39
C GLY A 25 5.67 -3.52 -7.45
N ALA A 26 5.16 -4.64 -6.95
CA ALA A 26 4.08 -4.67 -5.95
C ALA A 26 4.45 -3.86 -4.70
N THR A 27 5.68 -4.00 -4.20
CA THR A 27 6.19 -3.23 -3.06
C THR A 27 6.11 -1.74 -3.31
N THR A 28 6.59 -1.26 -4.46
CA THR A 28 6.52 0.15 -4.82
C THR A 28 5.08 0.64 -4.88
N LEU A 29 4.20 -0.13 -5.54
CA LEU A 29 2.79 0.23 -5.66
C LEU A 29 2.06 0.23 -4.31
N TRP A 30 2.41 -0.68 -3.40
CA TRP A 30 1.89 -0.64 -2.03
C TRP A 30 2.33 0.64 -1.30
N PHE A 31 3.58 1.07 -1.43
CA PHE A 31 4.01 2.36 -0.89
C PHE A 31 3.34 3.55 -1.56
N THR A 32 3.14 3.51 -2.88
CA THR A 32 2.39 4.54 -3.61
C THR A 32 0.97 4.66 -3.09
N ALA A 33 0.28 3.55 -2.84
CA ALA A 33 -1.05 3.55 -2.26
C ALA A 33 -1.08 4.15 -0.84
N VAL A 34 -0.13 3.76 0.02
CA VAL A 34 0.00 4.36 1.37
C VAL A 34 0.28 5.86 1.27
N GLY A 35 1.20 6.28 0.40
CA GLY A 35 1.53 7.69 0.17
C GLY A 35 0.34 8.51 -0.32
N ALA A 36 -0.47 7.94 -1.24
CA ALA A 36 -1.71 8.56 -1.70
C ALA A 36 -2.73 8.73 -0.55
N GLY A 37 -2.87 7.73 0.33
CA GLY A 37 -3.74 7.84 1.52
C GLY A 37 -3.27 8.91 2.51
N VAL A 38 -1.96 9.05 2.69
CA VAL A 38 -1.37 10.13 3.49
C VAL A 38 -1.65 11.49 2.86
N ALA A 39 -1.44 11.65 1.55
CA ALA A 39 -1.72 12.89 0.82
C ALA A 39 -3.20 13.30 0.92
N GLU A 40 -4.12 12.34 0.73
CA GLU A 40 -5.55 12.57 0.92
C GLU A 40 -5.87 13.05 2.34
N SER A 41 -5.21 12.46 3.34
CA SER A 41 -5.40 12.83 4.74
C SER A 41 -4.95 14.26 5.03
N VAL A 42 -3.83 14.70 4.44
CA VAL A 42 -3.35 16.08 4.55
C VAL A 42 -4.34 17.06 3.93
N LEU A 43 -4.85 16.77 2.73
CA LEU A 43 -5.89 17.60 2.10
C LEU A 43 -7.18 17.64 2.93
N GLY A 44 -7.59 16.50 3.49
CA GLY A 44 -8.77 16.42 4.35
C GLY A 44 -8.63 17.25 5.62
N VAL A 45 -7.43 17.27 6.23
CA VAL A 45 -7.14 18.13 7.39
C VAL A 45 -7.15 19.61 7.00
N ALA A 46 -6.56 19.97 5.85
CA ALA A 46 -6.58 21.35 5.37
C ALA A 46 -8.01 21.87 5.14
N GLY A 47 -8.89 21.05 4.56
CA GLY A 47 -10.32 21.37 4.41
C GLY A 47 -11.03 21.49 5.76
N ALA A 48 -10.82 20.54 6.67
CA ALA A 48 -11.46 20.58 7.99
C ALA A 48 -11.08 21.82 8.82
N ILE A 49 -9.83 22.30 8.69
CA ILE A 49 -9.36 23.54 9.31
C ILE A 49 -10.09 24.75 8.68
N ALA A 50 -10.22 24.78 7.36
CA ALA A 50 -10.93 25.86 6.66
C ALA A 50 -12.42 25.93 7.06
N ASP A 51 -13.04 24.78 7.33
CA ASP A 51 -14.45 24.67 7.70
C ASP A 51 -14.71 24.86 9.21
N GLY A 52 -13.68 25.09 10.03
CA GLY A 52 -13.83 25.32 11.48
C GLY A 52 -14.22 24.07 12.28
N SER A 53 -13.81 22.88 11.81
CA SER A 53 -14.16 21.59 12.45
C SER A 53 -13.61 21.42 13.87
N SER A 54 -14.25 20.57 14.67
CA SER A 54 -13.80 20.23 16.02
C SER A 54 -12.37 19.66 16.04
N VAL A 55 -11.49 20.30 16.83
CA VAL A 55 -10.08 19.92 16.99
C VAL A 55 -9.94 18.48 17.49
N LEU A 56 -10.78 18.05 18.44
CA LEU A 56 -10.69 16.70 19.00
C LEU A 56 -11.02 15.63 17.96
N GLY A 57 -12.07 15.84 17.15
CA GLY A 57 -12.44 14.92 16.07
C GLY A 57 -11.34 14.80 15.01
N MET A 58 -10.72 15.93 14.65
CA MET A 58 -9.61 15.98 13.72
C MET A 58 -8.38 15.22 14.25
N LEU A 59 -8.01 15.42 15.53
CA LEU A 59 -6.88 14.72 16.14
C LEU A 59 -7.06 13.20 16.18
N VAL A 60 -8.25 12.74 16.56
CA VAL A 60 -8.57 11.29 16.57
C VAL A 60 -8.45 10.71 15.16
N GLN A 61 -8.99 11.41 14.15
CA GLN A 61 -8.92 10.99 12.76
C GLN A 61 -7.48 10.91 12.23
N ILE A 62 -6.64 11.89 12.56
CA ILE A 62 -5.22 11.91 12.18
C ILE A 62 -4.47 10.78 12.87
N ALA A 63 -4.65 10.61 14.18
CA ALA A 63 -3.97 9.59 14.97
C ALA A 63 -4.29 8.19 14.44
N PHE A 64 -5.56 7.90 14.19
CA PHE A 64 -5.99 6.63 13.61
C PHE A 64 -5.32 6.36 12.27
N ARG A 65 -5.32 7.33 11.35
CA ARG A 65 -4.68 7.21 10.04
C ARG A 65 -3.17 7.03 10.13
N ALA A 66 -2.50 7.76 11.02
CA ALA A 66 -1.07 7.61 11.25
C ALA A 66 -0.71 6.20 11.73
N ILE A 67 -1.50 5.64 12.66
CA ILE A 67 -1.31 4.26 13.14
C ILE A 67 -1.52 3.25 12.00
N VAL A 68 -2.60 3.41 11.23
CA VAL A 68 -2.91 2.50 10.11
C VAL A 68 -1.83 2.56 9.03
N TYR A 69 -1.49 3.75 8.52
CA TYR A 69 -0.50 3.91 7.47
C TYR A 69 0.91 3.55 7.92
N GLY A 70 1.28 3.88 9.17
CA GLY A 70 2.55 3.47 9.77
C GLY A 70 2.65 1.96 9.92
N GLY A 71 1.60 1.31 10.42
CA GLY A 71 1.53 -0.15 10.52
C GLY A 71 1.64 -0.82 9.15
N LEU A 72 0.93 -0.30 8.14
CA LEU A 72 1.03 -0.78 6.77
C LEU A 72 2.42 -0.60 6.17
N PHE A 73 3.06 0.55 6.40
CA PHE A 73 4.44 0.79 5.98
C PHE A 73 5.38 -0.28 6.56
N VAL A 74 5.26 -0.58 7.85
CA VAL A 74 6.03 -1.63 8.52
C VAL A 74 5.71 -3.02 7.94
N VAL A 75 4.43 -3.32 7.66
CA VAL A 75 4.04 -4.58 7.02
C VAL A 75 4.72 -4.74 5.66
N ILE A 76 4.70 -3.69 4.83
CA ILE A 76 5.30 -3.72 3.50
C ILE A 76 6.81 -3.92 3.61
N ASP A 77 7.50 -3.10 4.42
CA ASP A 77 8.95 -3.12 4.50
C ASP A 77 9.49 -4.39 5.16
N ARG A 78 8.90 -4.79 6.30
CA ARG A 78 9.45 -5.83 7.16
C ARG A 78 8.94 -7.24 6.86
N TYR A 79 7.75 -7.39 6.27
CA TYR A 79 7.11 -8.69 6.08
C TYR A 79 6.78 -9.00 4.62
N PHE A 80 6.31 -8.04 3.84
CA PHE A 80 6.00 -8.28 2.43
C PHE A 80 7.26 -8.45 1.59
N ARG A 81 8.22 -7.53 1.70
CA ARG A 81 9.51 -7.60 0.95
C ARG A 81 10.25 -8.92 1.18
N PRO A 82 10.36 -9.47 2.41
CA PRO A 82 11.04 -10.74 2.64
C PRO A 82 10.24 -11.98 2.24
N GLY A 83 8.99 -11.86 1.77
CA GLY A 83 8.21 -13.00 1.29
C GLY A 83 7.33 -13.69 2.34
N VAL A 84 6.91 -12.99 3.40
CA VAL A 84 6.04 -13.58 4.43
C VAL A 84 4.61 -13.72 3.91
N ARG A 85 4.06 -14.94 3.87
CA ARG A 85 2.78 -15.26 3.21
C ARG A 85 1.57 -14.47 3.72
N TRP A 86 1.45 -14.28 5.04
CA TRP A 86 0.28 -13.60 5.61
C TRP A 86 0.21 -12.12 5.22
N SER A 87 1.35 -11.48 4.93
CA SER A 87 1.41 -10.06 4.56
C SER A 87 0.57 -9.75 3.33
N ARG A 88 0.45 -10.68 2.38
CA ARG A 88 -0.35 -10.51 1.16
C ARG A 88 -1.83 -10.38 1.46
N TRP A 89 -2.34 -11.26 2.31
CA TRP A 89 -3.74 -11.27 2.69
C TRP A 89 -4.09 -10.06 3.55
N LEU A 90 -3.18 -9.65 4.44
CA LEU A 90 -3.36 -8.44 5.21
C LEU A 90 -3.38 -7.19 4.33
N LEU A 91 -2.43 -7.05 3.40
CA LEU A 91 -2.39 -5.90 2.47
C LEU A 91 -3.59 -5.89 1.52
N THR A 92 -4.00 -7.06 1.02
CA THR A 92 -5.17 -7.17 0.12
C THR A 92 -6.46 -6.90 0.87
N GLY A 93 -6.62 -7.39 2.10
CA GLY A 93 -7.81 -7.15 2.90
C GLY A 93 -7.90 -5.69 3.38
N LEU A 94 -6.81 -5.17 3.98
CA LEU A 94 -6.82 -3.83 4.56
C LEU A 94 -6.70 -2.75 3.49
N LEU A 95 -5.71 -2.82 2.60
CA LEU A 95 -5.51 -1.81 1.58
C LEU A 95 -6.44 -1.99 0.38
N GLY A 96 -6.63 -3.24 -0.05
CA GLY A 96 -7.53 -3.58 -1.16
C GLY A 96 -8.98 -3.35 -0.79
N THR A 97 -9.53 -4.14 0.12
CA THR A 97 -10.97 -4.10 0.40
C THR A 97 -11.37 -2.85 1.17
N VAL A 98 -10.76 -2.59 2.32
CA VAL A 98 -11.16 -1.45 3.17
C VAL A 98 -10.81 -0.11 2.51
N GLY A 99 -9.62 0.00 1.92
CA GLY A 99 -9.20 1.20 1.18
C GLY A 99 -10.14 1.54 0.03
N ILE A 100 -10.40 0.59 -0.89
CA ILE A 100 -11.30 0.84 -2.03
C ILE A 100 -12.73 1.09 -1.56
N ALA A 101 -13.24 0.34 -0.58
CA ALA A 101 -14.58 0.56 -0.04
C ALA A 101 -14.74 1.97 0.52
N SER A 102 -13.75 2.46 1.30
CA SER A 102 -13.76 3.84 1.82
C SER A 102 -13.83 4.89 0.71
N LEU A 103 -13.17 4.64 -0.43
CA LEU A 103 -13.17 5.57 -1.56
C LEU A 103 -14.51 5.56 -2.32
N ALA A 104 -15.22 4.43 -2.31
CA ALA A 104 -16.51 4.27 -2.99
C ALA A 104 -17.68 4.89 -2.20
N VAL A 105 -17.61 4.98 -0.87
CA VAL A 105 -18.70 5.52 -0.03
C VAL A 105 -19.09 6.94 -0.43
N GLY A 106 -18.11 7.81 -0.71
CA GLY A 106 -18.36 9.19 -1.12
C GLY A 106 -19.14 9.29 -2.45
N PRO A 107 -18.57 8.80 -3.57
CA PRO A 107 -19.22 8.82 -4.88
C PRO A 107 -20.58 8.11 -4.90
N VAL A 108 -20.70 6.93 -4.28
CA VAL A 108 -21.96 6.19 -4.23
C VAL A 108 -23.01 6.93 -3.41
N GLY A 109 -22.62 7.48 -2.25
CA GLY A 109 -23.54 8.27 -1.43
C GLY A 109 -23.99 9.58 -2.08
N TRP A 110 -23.19 10.16 -2.97
CA TRP A 110 -23.60 11.30 -3.78
C TRP A 110 -24.58 10.89 -4.89
N PHE A 111 -24.27 9.80 -5.59
CA PHE A 111 -25.11 9.27 -6.66
C PHE A 111 -26.51 8.87 -6.15
N LEU A 112 -26.59 8.32 -4.93
CA LEU A 112 -27.85 7.94 -4.30
C LEU A 112 -28.68 9.12 -3.79
N ARG A 113 -28.09 10.31 -3.63
CA ARG A 113 -28.82 11.48 -3.12
C ARG A 113 -29.54 12.23 -4.22
N ASP A 114 -28.87 12.57 -5.33
CA ASP A 114 -29.49 13.22 -6.50
C ASP A 114 -28.60 13.21 -7.78
N GLY A 115 -27.32 12.83 -7.69
CA GLY A 115 -26.47 12.57 -8.87
C GLY A 115 -26.29 13.75 -9.85
N ASP A 116 -26.46 15.00 -9.40
CA ASP A 116 -26.43 16.17 -10.28
C ASP A 116 -25.00 16.60 -10.67
N PHE A 117 -24.56 16.18 -11.86
CA PHE A 117 -23.26 16.55 -12.42
C PHE A 117 -23.06 18.05 -12.66
N GLY A 118 -24.14 18.84 -12.74
CA GLY A 118 -24.10 20.30 -12.88
C GLY A 118 -23.75 21.03 -11.58
N ALA A 119 -23.95 20.38 -10.43
CA ALA A 119 -23.64 20.93 -9.10
C ALA A 119 -22.23 20.58 -8.59
N LEU A 120 -21.41 19.88 -9.40
CA LEU A 120 -20.03 19.61 -9.02
C LEU A 120 -19.19 20.88 -9.04
N ASP A 121 -18.68 21.26 -7.88
CA ASP A 121 -17.63 22.25 -7.75
C ASP A 121 -16.31 21.70 -8.31
N TRP A 122 -15.90 22.18 -9.48
CA TRP A 122 -14.63 21.84 -10.13
C TRP A 122 -13.43 22.53 -9.49
N SER A 123 -13.47 22.78 -8.18
CA SER A 123 -12.38 23.39 -7.45
C SER A 123 -11.09 22.55 -7.55
N ALA A 124 -9.95 23.22 -7.36
CA ALA A 124 -8.64 22.56 -7.37
C ALA A 124 -8.57 21.41 -6.35
N SER A 125 -9.23 21.57 -5.19
CA SER A 125 -9.36 20.53 -4.17
C SER A 125 -10.11 19.31 -4.70
N PHE A 126 -11.26 19.51 -5.36
CA PHE A 126 -12.03 18.41 -5.94
C PHE A 126 -11.21 17.60 -6.94
N ILE A 127 -10.53 18.29 -7.86
CA ILE A 127 -9.66 17.66 -8.86
C ILE A 127 -8.50 16.92 -8.19
N ALA A 128 -7.86 17.51 -7.18
CA ALA A 128 -6.76 16.89 -6.45
C ALA A 128 -7.22 15.62 -5.71
N PHE A 129 -8.36 15.66 -5.02
CA PHE A 129 -8.95 14.48 -4.38
C PHE A 129 -9.25 13.38 -5.40
N GLY A 130 -9.88 13.72 -6.53
CA GLY A 130 -10.17 12.78 -7.61
C GLY A 130 -8.89 12.11 -8.14
N ALA A 131 -7.87 12.90 -8.45
CA ALA A 131 -6.60 12.40 -8.97
C ALA A 131 -5.88 11.48 -7.98
N ILE A 132 -5.78 11.87 -6.70
CA ILE A 132 -5.14 11.04 -5.65
C ILE A 132 -5.87 9.71 -5.49
N ARG A 133 -7.21 9.72 -5.54
CA ARG A 133 -8.02 8.49 -5.48
C ARG A 133 -7.78 7.58 -6.67
N CYS A 134 -7.72 8.12 -7.89
CA CYS A 134 -7.39 7.34 -9.07
C CYS A 134 -6.00 6.69 -8.95
N VAL A 135 -5.00 7.46 -8.50
CA VAL A 135 -3.65 6.94 -8.25
C VAL A 135 -3.67 5.85 -7.19
N HIS A 136 -4.40 6.06 -6.08
CA HIS A 136 -4.51 5.06 -5.02
C HIS A 136 -5.13 3.76 -5.52
N VAL A 137 -6.29 3.83 -6.17
CA VAL A 137 -7.03 2.65 -6.66
C VAL A 137 -6.22 1.88 -7.69
N THR A 138 -5.63 2.56 -8.67
CA THR A 138 -4.80 1.91 -9.70
C THR A 138 -3.55 1.28 -9.10
N ALA A 139 -2.91 1.94 -8.12
CA ALA A 139 -1.77 1.39 -7.39
C ALA A 139 -2.17 0.12 -6.62
N VAL A 140 -3.26 0.15 -5.87
CA VAL A 140 -3.77 -0.99 -5.10
C VAL A 140 -4.11 -2.17 -6.01
N ILE A 141 -4.89 -1.97 -7.07
CA ILE A 141 -5.28 -3.04 -7.99
C ILE A 141 -4.04 -3.68 -8.62
N THR A 142 -3.12 -2.86 -9.12
CA THR A 142 -1.89 -3.35 -9.74
C THR A 142 -1.01 -4.07 -8.72
N ALA A 143 -0.91 -3.57 -7.49
CA ALA A 143 -0.17 -4.20 -6.41
C ALA A 143 -0.75 -5.57 -6.05
N ILE A 144 -2.09 -5.71 -6.00
CA ILE A 144 -2.77 -7.00 -5.80
C ILE A 144 -2.39 -7.94 -6.93
N VAL A 145 -2.61 -7.55 -8.20
CA VAL A 145 -2.31 -8.41 -9.36
C VAL A 145 -0.86 -8.90 -9.33
N LEU A 146 0.10 -8.01 -9.08
CA LEU A 146 1.52 -8.38 -9.00
C LEU A 146 1.85 -9.23 -7.75
N SER A 147 1.17 -8.99 -6.63
CA SER A 147 1.34 -9.80 -5.41
C SER A 147 0.90 -11.25 -5.63
N PHE A 148 -0.06 -11.49 -6.53
CA PHE A 148 -0.57 -12.82 -6.88
C PHE A 148 -0.03 -13.40 -8.19
N HIS A 149 0.90 -12.70 -8.85
CA HIS A 149 1.58 -13.20 -10.04
C HIS A 149 2.36 -14.50 -9.76
N ALA A 150 2.56 -15.34 -10.78
CA ALA A 150 3.20 -16.65 -10.62
C ALA A 150 4.59 -16.58 -9.96
N ASP A 151 5.40 -15.59 -10.32
CA ASP A 151 6.73 -15.38 -9.75
C ASP A 151 6.67 -14.93 -8.28
N ALA A 152 5.70 -14.09 -7.94
CA ALA A 152 5.45 -13.71 -6.55
C ALA A 152 4.98 -14.93 -5.75
N ASN A 153 4.06 -15.74 -6.28
CA ASN A 153 3.62 -16.97 -5.61
C ASN A 153 4.78 -17.91 -5.30
N ARG A 154 5.72 -18.07 -6.23
CA ARG A 154 6.95 -18.85 -5.99
C ARG A 154 7.77 -18.25 -4.84
N TRP A 155 8.01 -16.94 -4.86
CA TRP A 155 8.72 -16.20 -3.80
C TRP A 155 8.10 -16.43 -2.42
N PHE A 156 6.80 -16.18 -2.28
CA PHE A 156 6.09 -16.34 -1.01
C PHE A 156 5.92 -17.81 -0.60
N SER A 157 5.95 -18.76 -1.55
CA SER A 157 5.86 -20.19 -1.25
C SER A 157 7.17 -20.77 -0.69
N GLY A 158 8.31 -20.08 -0.83
CA GLY A 158 9.62 -20.62 -0.40
C GLY A 158 10.05 -21.88 -1.15
N ARG A 159 9.39 -22.24 -2.26
CA ARG A 159 9.75 -23.40 -3.08
C ARG A 159 10.92 -23.04 -4.00
N PRO A 160 12.03 -23.79 -3.99
CA PRO A 160 13.14 -23.57 -4.92
C PRO A 160 12.65 -23.62 -6.37
N VAL A 161 13.14 -22.71 -7.21
CA VAL A 161 12.91 -22.77 -8.66
C VAL A 161 13.53 -24.07 -9.15
N ARG A 162 12.68 -25.04 -9.54
CA ARG A 162 13.14 -26.25 -10.22
C ARG A 162 13.67 -25.79 -11.59
N ARG A 163 14.98 -25.56 -11.70
CA ARG A 163 15.64 -25.40 -12.99
C ARG A 163 15.48 -26.73 -13.73
N THR A 164 14.50 -26.82 -14.61
CA THR A 164 14.48 -27.85 -15.64
C THR A 164 15.69 -27.59 -16.53
N ARG A 165 16.57 -28.59 -16.55
CA ARG A 165 17.84 -28.61 -17.27
C ARG A 165 17.61 -28.74 -18.76
#